data_AF-A0A2K2U7X5-F1
#
_entry.id   AF-A0A2K2U7X5-F1
#
_cell.length_a   1.000
_cell.length_b   1.000
_cell.length_c   1.000
_cell.angle_alpha   90.00
_cell.angle_beta   90.00
_cell.angle_gamma   90.00
#
_symmetry.space_group_name_H-M   'P 1'
#
loop_
_entity.id
_entity.type
_entity.pdbx_description
1 polymer ?
#
loop_
_entity_poly.entity_id
_entity_poly.type
_entity_poly.pdbx_seq_one_letter_code
_entity_poly.pdbx_strand_id
1 'polypeptide(L)'
;MAGAAAGRAGAGAGADAGAGAGADAGAAGAGGGVGATGAGADAGAPASGNGAAGAACDDVVFDHVCKSYGDNRVLRDVTFRLPGGGVTCLMAPSGSGKTTLFRVLLGLEDAESGSITGVRAGEVSMMFQEDRLCETLTPVENVALVLPPATRRADVQRLLERILPADCMDRPAMQLSGGMRRRVSLARAVAFPSKMIVLDEPFTGLDAATKRTVVDFLLAELRGRTLLVATHGDADAELLGGRRVSLADVSAA
;
A
#
# COMPACT_ATOMS: atom_id res chain seq x y z
N MET A 1 -18.84 70.04 -7.61
CA MET A 1 -19.31 69.63 -6.27
C MET A 1 -18.27 68.66 -5.72
N ALA A 2 -17.33 69.08 -4.86
CA ALA A 2 -17.46 69.28 -3.41
C ALA A 2 -17.91 67.97 -2.71
N GLY A 3 -17.25 67.37 -1.71
CA GLY A 3 -16.07 67.65 -0.89
C GLY A 3 -15.52 66.31 -0.32
N ALA A 4 -14.26 66.21 0.14
CA ALA A 4 -13.79 66.42 1.54
C ALA A 4 -14.36 65.37 2.53
N ALA A 5 -13.67 64.75 3.50
CA ALA A 5 -12.37 64.92 4.17
C ALA A 5 -12.01 63.60 4.90
N ALA A 6 -10.72 63.25 5.11
CA ALA A 6 -9.96 63.26 6.39
C ALA A 6 -10.64 62.58 7.61
N GLY A 7 -10.00 61.78 8.47
CA GLY A 7 -8.61 61.35 8.65
C GLY A 7 -8.38 60.73 10.05
N ARG A 8 -7.12 60.33 10.31
CA ARG A 8 -6.40 60.15 11.60
C ARG A 8 -6.88 58.99 12.53
N ALA A 9 -6.02 58.01 12.83
CA ALA A 9 -4.85 57.94 13.75
C ALA A 9 -5.23 57.62 15.21
N GLY A 10 -4.57 56.61 15.79
CA GLY A 10 -4.66 56.29 17.21
C GLY A 10 -3.88 55.02 17.59
N ALA A 11 -2.73 55.21 18.23
CA ALA A 11 -1.86 54.19 18.79
C ALA A 11 -2.38 53.63 20.14
N GLY A 12 -1.88 52.46 20.54
CA GLY A 12 -2.07 51.93 21.89
C GLY A 12 -1.17 50.73 22.16
N ALA A 13 -0.03 50.98 22.79
CA ALA A 13 0.83 49.98 23.41
C ALA A 13 0.24 49.50 24.74
N GLY A 14 0.53 48.26 25.12
CA GLY A 14 0.24 47.71 26.44
C GLY A 14 1.00 46.41 26.68
N ALA A 15 2.00 46.48 27.54
CA ALA A 15 2.79 45.36 28.05
C ALA A 15 2.28 44.97 29.44
N ASP A 16 2.32 43.68 29.76
CA ASP A 16 2.38 43.06 31.11
C ASP A 16 2.74 41.58 30.87
N ALA A 17 3.86 40.98 31.32
CA ALA A 17 4.50 40.85 32.63
C ALA A 17 3.76 39.92 33.62
N GLY A 18 4.46 38.87 34.08
CA GLY A 18 4.06 37.96 35.18
C GLY A 18 4.16 36.47 34.78
N ALA A 19 5.25 35.73 34.99
CA ALA A 19 5.90 35.27 36.24
C ALA A 19 5.24 34.03 36.90
N GLY A 20 6.09 33.02 37.22
CA GLY A 20 5.79 31.85 38.07
C GLY A 20 6.08 30.51 37.36
N ALA A 21 7.20 29.78 37.52
CA ALA A 21 7.92 29.23 38.70
C ALA A 21 7.25 27.97 39.33
N GLY A 22 8.06 26.90 39.49
CA GLY A 22 7.77 25.65 40.24
C GLY A 22 7.87 24.40 39.34
N ALA A 23 8.92 23.55 39.30
CA ALA A 23 9.70 22.83 40.31
C ALA A 23 8.95 21.68 41.03
N ASP A 24 9.30 20.44 40.68
CA ASP A 24 9.61 19.24 41.52
C ASP A 24 9.34 17.96 40.67
N ALA A 25 10.32 17.08 40.40
CA ALA A 25 11.02 16.13 41.28
C ALA A 25 10.11 15.03 41.86
N GLY A 26 10.46 13.77 41.60
CA GLY A 26 9.78 12.62 42.22
C GLY A 26 10.12 11.29 41.57
N ALA A 27 11.23 10.69 42.03
CA ALA A 27 11.68 9.34 41.70
C ALA A 27 11.01 8.24 42.55
N ALA A 28 11.29 6.98 42.17
CA ALA A 28 11.07 5.71 42.88
C ALA A 28 9.68 5.06 42.69
N GLY A 29 9.55 3.74 42.50
CA GLY A 29 10.52 2.65 42.43
C GLY A 29 9.81 1.28 42.46
N ALA A 30 10.51 0.28 41.92
CA ALA A 30 10.47 -1.16 42.24
C ALA A 30 9.19 -2.00 42.04
N GLY A 31 9.36 -3.09 41.28
CA GLY A 31 9.08 -4.44 41.80
C GLY A 31 8.24 -5.36 40.92
N GLY A 32 8.81 -6.53 40.57
CA GLY A 32 8.04 -7.76 40.36
C GLY A 32 8.19 -8.43 39.00
N GLY A 33 9.17 -9.33 38.87
CA GLY A 33 9.29 -10.26 37.74
C GLY A 33 8.54 -11.57 37.96
N VAL A 34 8.08 -12.16 36.86
CA VAL A 34 7.83 -13.58 36.54
C VAL A 34 7.40 -13.57 35.07
N GLY A 35 7.79 -14.43 34.14
CA GLY A 35 8.50 -15.70 34.11
C GLY A 35 8.24 -16.24 32.68
N ALA A 36 9.28 -16.77 32.04
CA ALA A 36 9.32 -17.11 30.62
C ALA A 36 8.28 -18.14 30.15
N THR A 37 7.84 -18.03 28.88
CA THR A 37 7.85 -19.15 27.92
C THR A 37 8.08 -18.58 26.52
N GLY A 38 9.28 -18.82 25.99
CA GLY A 38 9.65 -18.49 24.62
C GLY A 38 9.24 -19.60 23.67
N ALA A 39 8.45 -19.25 22.66
CA ALA A 39 8.33 -20.01 21.43
C ALA A 39 8.95 -19.15 20.32
N GLY A 40 10.16 -19.51 19.92
CA GLY A 40 10.88 -18.86 18.83
C GLY A 40 10.17 -19.15 17.51
N ALA A 41 9.57 -18.12 16.92
CA ALA A 41 9.34 -18.07 15.49
C ALA A 41 10.46 -17.20 14.91
N ASP A 42 11.40 -17.87 14.25
CA ASP A 42 12.57 -17.28 13.61
C ASP A 42 12.10 -16.38 12.45
N ALA A 43 11.77 -15.13 12.78
CA ALA A 43 11.49 -14.09 11.81
C ALA A 43 12.83 -13.65 11.19
N GLY A 44 13.31 -14.44 10.24
CA GLY A 44 14.48 -14.12 9.43
C GLY A 44 14.30 -12.75 8.76
N ALA A 45 15.01 -11.76 9.27
CA ALA A 45 15.10 -10.43 8.70
C ALA A 45 15.68 -10.50 7.28
N PRO A 46 15.10 -9.84 6.26
CA PRO A 46 15.81 -9.65 5.00
C PRO A 46 16.87 -8.57 5.20
N ALA A 47 18.11 -8.95 4.86
CA ALA A 47 19.31 -8.15 5.03
C ALA A 47 19.26 -6.83 4.24
N SER A 48 19.83 -5.79 4.86
CA SER A 48 20.15 -4.51 4.23
C SER A 48 21.20 -4.72 3.13
N GLY A 49 20.94 -4.23 1.91
CA GLY A 49 21.88 -4.37 0.79
C GLY A 49 21.39 -3.70 -0.49
N ASN A 50 22.10 -2.65 -0.87
CA ASN A 50 21.95 -1.85 -2.08
C ASN A 50 22.12 -2.71 -3.36
N GLY A 51 21.18 -2.62 -4.31
CA GLY A 51 21.31 -3.17 -5.67
C GLY A 51 20.78 -4.60 -5.89
N ALA A 52 19.46 -4.76 -6.03
CA ALA A 52 18.90 -5.96 -6.65
C ALA A 52 18.90 -5.80 -8.18
N ALA A 53 20.07 -6.02 -8.80
CA ALA A 53 20.13 -6.37 -10.21
C ALA A 53 19.53 -7.78 -10.37
N GLY A 54 18.35 -7.87 -11.00
CA GLY A 54 17.83 -9.03 -11.72
C GLY A 54 18.03 -10.41 -11.08
N ALA A 55 17.44 -10.67 -9.91
CA ALA A 55 17.14 -12.06 -9.54
C ALA A 55 15.99 -12.54 -10.44
N ALA A 56 16.16 -13.65 -11.15
CA ALA A 56 15.08 -14.27 -11.91
C ALA A 56 13.91 -14.53 -10.95
N CYS A 57 12.80 -13.83 -11.14
CA CYS A 57 11.60 -14.11 -10.39
C CYS A 57 11.03 -15.41 -10.94
N ASP A 58 10.76 -16.38 -10.08
CA ASP A 58 10.05 -17.58 -10.49
C ASP A 58 8.62 -17.22 -10.90
N ASP A 59 8.07 -18.01 -11.81
CA ASP A 59 6.67 -17.88 -12.18
C ASP A 59 5.79 -18.30 -11.00
N VAL A 60 4.71 -17.55 -10.75
CA VAL A 60 3.72 -17.92 -9.74
C VAL A 60 2.64 -18.76 -10.42
N VAL A 61 2.47 -20.00 -9.96
CA VAL A 61 1.54 -20.96 -10.57
C VAL A 61 0.39 -21.22 -9.62
N PHE A 62 -0.83 -21.00 -10.11
CA PHE A 62 -2.07 -21.44 -9.50
C PHE A 62 -2.45 -22.75 -10.18
N ASP A 63 -2.55 -23.82 -9.39
CA ASP A 63 -2.82 -25.17 -9.87
C ASP A 63 -4.09 -25.72 -9.20
N HIS A 64 -5.19 -25.79 -9.96
CA HIS A 64 -6.47 -26.36 -9.55
C HIS A 64 -7.06 -25.77 -8.23
N VAL A 65 -6.85 -24.46 -8.01
CA VAL A 65 -7.20 -23.80 -6.74
C VAL A 65 -8.71 -23.68 -6.58
N CYS A 66 -9.25 -24.26 -5.51
CA CYS A 66 -10.67 -24.18 -5.16
C CYS A 66 -10.89 -23.58 -3.77
N LYS A 67 -12.01 -22.87 -3.60
CA LYS A 67 -12.45 -22.32 -2.32
C LYS A 67 -13.97 -22.14 -2.26
N SER A 68 -14.56 -22.59 -1.16
CA SER A 68 -15.98 -22.48 -0.87
C SER A 68 -16.21 -21.84 0.51
N TYR A 69 -17.34 -21.14 0.68
CA TYR A 69 -17.84 -20.71 1.99
C TYR A 69 -19.25 -21.24 2.19
N GLY A 70 -19.39 -22.24 3.08
CA GLY A 70 -20.62 -23.04 3.13
C GLY A 70 -20.91 -23.64 1.76
N ASP A 71 -22.13 -23.44 1.27
CA ASP A 71 -22.56 -23.94 -0.05
C ASP A 71 -22.12 -23.06 -1.22
N ASN A 72 -21.53 -21.89 -0.97
CA ASN A 72 -21.15 -20.95 -2.01
C ASN A 72 -19.71 -21.23 -2.50
N ARG A 73 -19.60 -21.84 -3.69
CA ARG A 73 -18.31 -22.12 -4.35
C ARG A 73 -17.80 -20.87 -5.07
N VAL A 74 -16.80 -20.22 -4.48
CA VAL A 74 -16.26 -18.92 -4.92
C VAL A 74 -15.12 -19.08 -5.92
N LEU A 75 -14.17 -19.99 -5.68
CA LEU A 75 -13.11 -20.33 -6.64
C LEU A 75 -13.33 -21.76 -7.14
N ARG A 76 -13.38 -21.93 -8.46
CA ARG A 76 -13.64 -23.21 -9.12
C ARG A 76 -12.47 -23.55 -10.01
N ASP A 77 -11.60 -24.41 -9.53
CA ASP A 77 -10.52 -25.01 -10.33
C ASP A 77 -9.61 -23.97 -11.02
N VAL A 78 -9.22 -22.93 -10.26
CA VAL A 78 -8.49 -21.80 -10.82
C VAL A 78 -7.07 -22.22 -11.18
N THR A 79 -6.76 -22.21 -12.49
CA THR A 79 -5.48 -22.67 -13.03
C THR A 79 -4.88 -21.67 -14.00
N PHE A 80 -3.77 -21.04 -13.61
CA PHE A 80 -3.03 -20.11 -14.47
C PHE A 80 -1.63 -19.83 -13.92
N ARG A 81 -0.76 -19.30 -14.79
CA ARG A 81 0.63 -18.99 -14.46
C ARG A 81 0.91 -17.50 -14.65
N LEU A 82 1.49 -16.85 -13.66
CA LEU A 82 2.00 -15.49 -13.71
C LEU A 82 3.49 -15.54 -14.06
N PRO A 83 3.91 -14.97 -15.21
CA PRO A 83 5.32 -14.88 -15.57
C PRO A 83 6.09 -14.07 -14.53
N GLY A 84 7.22 -14.60 -14.08
CA GLY A 84 8.12 -13.92 -13.16
C GLY A 84 8.61 -12.58 -13.70
N GLY A 85 8.48 -11.52 -12.91
CA GLY A 85 8.84 -10.16 -13.33
C GLY A 85 7.92 -9.55 -14.38
N GLY A 86 6.88 -10.27 -14.79
CA GLY A 86 5.87 -9.81 -15.73
C GLY A 86 4.75 -9.00 -15.05
N VAL A 87 4.00 -8.28 -15.89
CA VAL A 87 2.76 -7.59 -15.50
C VAL A 87 1.58 -8.39 -16.01
N THR A 88 0.69 -8.83 -15.11
CA THR A 88 -0.57 -9.50 -15.45
C THR A 88 -1.74 -8.68 -14.94
N CYS A 89 -2.72 -8.43 -15.82
CA CYS A 89 -3.98 -7.80 -15.48
C CYS A 89 -5.07 -8.87 -15.38
N LEU A 90 -5.57 -9.11 -14.18
CA LEU A 90 -6.69 -9.99 -13.91
C LEU A 90 -8.00 -9.24 -14.17
N MET A 91 -8.59 -9.51 -15.31
CA MET A 91 -9.88 -8.99 -15.74
C MET A 91 -10.97 -9.81 -15.04
N ALA A 92 -11.71 -9.18 -14.14
CA ALA A 92 -12.80 -9.88 -13.47
C ALA A 92 -13.93 -8.93 -13.06
N PRO A 93 -15.21 -9.28 -13.28
CA PRO A 93 -16.34 -8.52 -12.77
C PRO A 93 -16.34 -8.41 -11.24
N SER A 94 -17.11 -7.48 -10.70
CA SER A 94 -17.39 -7.44 -9.27
C SER A 94 -18.07 -8.76 -8.82
N GLY A 95 -17.66 -9.29 -7.67
CA GLY A 95 -18.21 -10.54 -7.13
C GLY A 95 -17.66 -11.84 -7.72
N SER A 96 -16.68 -11.78 -8.62
CA SER A 96 -16.06 -12.96 -9.26
C SER A 96 -15.09 -13.75 -8.37
N GLY A 97 -14.89 -13.37 -7.11
CA GLY A 97 -13.99 -14.07 -6.19
C GLY A 97 -12.55 -13.55 -6.14
N LYS A 98 -12.24 -12.41 -6.77
CA LYS A 98 -10.90 -11.77 -6.73
C LYS A 98 -10.33 -11.66 -5.31
N THR A 99 -11.12 -11.12 -4.38
CA THR A 99 -10.69 -10.95 -2.99
C THR A 99 -10.37 -12.28 -2.33
N THR A 100 -11.15 -13.34 -2.60
CA THR A 100 -10.88 -14.69 -2.12
C THR A 100 -9.59 -15.25 -2.73
N LEU A 101 -9.38 -15.09 -4.04
CA LEU A 101 -8.13 -15.49 -4.71
C LEU A 101 -6.91 -14.80 -4.07
N PHE A 102 -7.01 -13.50 -3.80
CA PHE A 102 -5.93 -12.74 -3.17
C PHE A 102 -5.69 -13.14 -1.72
N ARG A 103 -6.73 -13.48 -0.95
CA ARG A 103 -6.57 -14.00 0.40
C ARG A 103 -5.86 -15.35 0.42
N VAL A 104 -6.18 -16.23 -0.52
CA VAL A 104 -5.48 -17.52 -0.68
C VAL A 104 -4.02 -17.30 -1.07
N LEU A 105 -3.76 -16.40 -2.04
CA LEU A 105 -2.39 -16.04 -2.44
C LEU A 105 -1.56 -15.45 -1.28
N LEU A 106 -2.18 -14.63 -0.44
CA LEU A 106 -1.54 -14.03 0.74
C LEU A 106 -1.40 -15.01 1.92
N GLY A 107 -1.91 -16.25 1.81
CA GLY A 107 -1.96 -17.20 2.92
C GLY A 107 -2.86 -16.76 4.08
N LEU A 108 -3.79 -15.83 3.84
CA LEU A 108 -4.81 -15.42 4.82
C LEU A 108 -5.96 -16.41 4.90
N GLU A 109 -6.12 -17.24 3.87
CA GLU A 109 -7.07 -18.33 3.82
C GLU A 109 -6.45 -19.53 3.12
N ASP A 110 -6.72 -20.74 3.61
CA ASP A 110 -6.29 -21.95 2.92
C ASP A 110 -7.19 -22.27 1.73
N ALA A 111 -6.58 -22.73 0.63
CA ALA A 111 -7.33 -23.37 -0.44
C ALA A 111 -7.95 -24.69 0.05
N GLU A 112 -9.14 -25.02 -0.44
CA GLU A 112 -9.77 -26.32 -0.15
C GLU A 112 -9.09 -27.44 -0.93
N SER A 113 -8.65 -27.14 -2.16
CA SER A 113 -7.86 -28.01 -3.01
C SER A 113 -6.96 -27.17 -3.93
N GLY A 114 -5.99 -27.84 -4.55
CA GLY A 114 -5.00 -27.19 -5.41
C GLY A 114 -3.86 -26.55 -4.62
N SER A 115 -2.97 -25.85 -5.32
CA SER A 115 -1.83 -25.17 -4.69
C SER A 115 -1.43 -23.90 -5.42
N ILE A 116 -0.74 -23.01 -4.69
CA ILE A 116 -0.04 -21.85 -5.26
C ILE A 116 1.45 -22.04 -4.99
N THR A 117 2.26 -22.00 -6.04
CA THR A 117 3.72 -22.17 -5.97
C THR A 117 4.45 -20.99 -6.61
N GLY A 118 5.76 -20.86 -6.35
CA GLY A 118 6.58 -19.75 -6.85
C GLY A 118 6.59 -18.49 -5.96
N VAL A 119 5.73 -18.43 -4.93
CA VAL A 119 5.71 -17.34 -3.95
C VAL A 119 5.28 -17.82 -2.57
N ARG A 120 5.77 -17.16 -1.52
CA ARG A 120 5.33 -17.38 -0.13
C ARG A 120 4.53 -16.18 0.39
N ALA A 121 3.67 -16.39 1.37
CA ALA A 121 2.81 -15.35 1.96
C ALA A 121 3.55 -14.05 2.34
N GLY A 122 4.74 -14.15 2.93
CA GLY A 122 5.57 -12.98 3.30
C GLY A 122 6.32 -12.31 2.14
N GLU A 123 6.24 -12.87 0.93
CA GLU A 123 6.91 -12.36 -0.27
C GLU A 123 5.95 -11.60 -1.20
N VAL A 124 4.71 -11.39 -0.77
CA VAL A 124 3.66 -10.65 -1.51
C VAL A 124 3.32 -9.37 -0.77
N SER A 125 3.35 -8.23 -1.47
CA SER A 125 2.70 -7.00 -1.00
C SER A 125 1.35 -6.82 -1.67
N MET A 126 0.40 -6.21 -0.96
CA MET A 126 -0.94 -5.99 -1.49
C MET A 126 -1.47 -4.59 -1.21
N MET A 127 -2.14 -4.03 -2.20
CA MET A 127 -3.06 -2.91 -2.08
C MET A 127 -4.49 -3.45 -2.22
N PHE A 128 -5.32 -3.22 -1.20
CA PHE A 128 -6.72 -3.63 -1.22
C PHE A 128 -7.59 -2.59 -1.94
N GLN A 129 -8.81 -2.99 -2.31
CA GLN A 129 -9.81 -2.07 -2.85
C GLN A 129 -10.11 -0.91 -1.87
N GLU A 130 -10.07 -1.17 -0.56
CA GLU A 130 -10.08 -0.13 0.48
C GLU A 130 -8.65 0.32 0.80
N ASP A 131 -8.42 1.63 0.91
CA ASP A 131 -7.05 2.15 1.08
C ASP A 131 -6.38 1.73 2.39
N ARG A 132 -7.16 1.48 3.46
CA ARG A 132 -6.71 0.98 4.77
C ARG A 132 -5.51 1.75 5.32
N LEU A 133 -5.55 3.07 5.23
CA LEU A 133 -4.52 3.94 5.79
C LEU A 133 -4.76 4.14 7.29
N CYS A 134 -3.69 4.36 8.04
CA CYS A 134 -3.79 4.88 9.39
C CYS A 134 -4.17 6.36 9.29
N GLU A 135 -5.43 6.66 9.62
CA GLU A 135 -6.07 7.95 9.33
C GLU A 135 -5.38 9.16 9.98
N THR A 136 -4.77 8.94 11.15
CA THR A 136 -4.07 9.98 11.92
C THR A 136 -2.62 10.19 11.47
N LEU A 137 -2.07 9.28 10.68
CA LEU A 137 -0.70 9.34 10.19
C LEU A 137 -0.63 10.10 8.87
N THR A 138 0.48 10.77 8.63
CA THR A 138 0.80 11.41 7.34
C THR A 138 1.04 10.37 6.24
N PRO A 139 1.05 10.74 4.94
CA PRO A 139 1.49 9.88 3.85
C PRO A 139 2.84 9.21 4.12
N VAL A 140 3.80 9.99 4.59
CA VAL A 140 5.17 9.54 4.81
C VAL A 140 5.21 8.49 5.92
N GLU A 141 4.49 8.72 7.02
CA GLU A 141 4.37 7.76 8.12
C GLU A 141 3.66 6.48 7.69
N ASN A 142 2.56 6.59 6.93
CA ASN A 142 1.83 5.42 6.42
C ASN A 142 2.73 4.50 5.58
N VAL A 143 3.58 5.06 4.72
CA VAL A 143 4.52 4.28 3.92
C VAL A 143 5.69 3.77 4.78
N ALA A 144 6.17 4.55 5.74
CA ALA A 144 7.25 4.14 6.63
C ALA A 144 6.89 2.91 7.50
N LEU A 145 5.60 2.66 7.79
CA LEU A 145 5.14 1.49 8.56
C LEU A 145 5.58 0.14 7.98
N VAL A 146 5.78 0.07 6.66
CA VAL A 146 6.11 -1.18 5.96
C VAL A 146 7.59 -1.28 5.58
N LEU A 147 8.39 -0.31 6.04
CA LEU A 147 9.81 -0.19 5.72
C LEU A 147 10.66 -0.44 6.98
N PRO A 148 11.94 -0.81 6.82
CA PRO A 148 12.84 -0.93 7.95
C PRO A 148 12.89 0.38 8.76
N PRO A 149 12.96 0.33 10.10
CA PRO A 149 13.03 1.53 10.94
C PRO A 149 14.20 2.47 10.61
N ALA A 150 15.26 1.94 9.99
CA ALA A 150 16.41 2.71 9.54
C ALA A 150 16.16 3.54 8.26
N THR A 151 15.03 3.33 7.59
CA THR A 151 14.68 4.09 6.38
C THR A 151 14.49 5.56 6.72
N ARG A 152 15.20 6.45 6.02
CA ARG A 152 15.10 7.89 6.30
C ARG A 152 13.78 8.43 5.79
N ARG A 153 13.12 9.28 6.59
CA ARG A 153 11.89 9.98 6.21
C ARG A 153 12.01 10.68 4.85
N ALA A 154 13.16 11.29 4.57
CA ALA A 154 13.43 11.97 3.30
C ALA A 154 13.43 11.01 2.09
N ASP A 155 13.81 9.74 2.27
CA ASP A 155 13.79 8.75 1.18
C ASP A 155 12.34 8.38 0.81
N VAL A 156 11.49 8.21 1.83
CA VAL A 156 10.04 7.96 1.67
C VAL A 156 9.34 9.15 1.04
N GLN A 157 9.67 10.37 1.47
CA GLN A 157 9.11 11.58 0.90
C GLN A 157 9.43 11.72 -0.59
N ARG A 158 10.69 11.50 -1.01
CA ARG A 158 11.06 11.53 -2.43
C ARG A 158 10.34 10.48 -3.27
N LEU A 159 10.02 9.32 -2.69
CA LEU A 159 9.20 8.32 -3.36
C LEU A 159 7.78 8.87 -3.60
N LEU A 160 7.17 9.46 -2.57
CA LEU A 160 5.80 9.98 -2.62
C LEU A 160 5.64 11.20 -3.52
N GLU A 161 6.63 12.09 -3.57
CA GLU A 161 6.64 13.30 -4.43
C GLU A 161 6.47 12.99 -5.92
N ARG A 162 6.74 11.76 -6.35
CA ARG A 162 6.53 11.32 -7.74
C ARG A 162 5.07 11.12 -8.11
N ILE A 163 4.21 10.89 -7.12
CA ILE A 163 2.78 10.61 -7.35
C ILE A 163 1.85 11.49 -6.53
N LEU A 164 2.34 12.23 -5.53
CA LEU A 164 1.52 13.09 -4.68
C LEU A 164 1.97 14.56 -4.77
N PRO A 165 1.03 15.51 -4.69
CA PRO A 165 1.37 16.92 -4.52
C PRO A 165 2.15 17.17 -3.22
N ALA A 166 3.13 18.09 -3.25
CA ALA A 166 4.01 18.35 -2.12
C ALA A 166 3.28 18.90 -0.87
N ASP A 167 2.17 19.62 -1.06
CA ASP A 167 1.38 20.23 0.01
C ASP A 167 0.62 19.20 0.88
N CYS A 168 0.64 17.91 0.54
CA CYS A 168 -0.07 16.86 1.28
C CYS A 168 0.82 16.01 2.20
N MET A 169 2.13 16.18 2.15
CA MET A 169 3.09 15.29 2.82
C MET A 169 2.97 15.29 4.35
N ASP A 170 2.56 16.41 4.94
CA ASP A 170 2.43 16.58 6.40
C ASP A 170 0.98 16.58 6.88
N ARG A 171 0.02 16.38 5.96
CA ARG A 171 -1.40 16.26 6.32
C ARG A 171 -1.73 14.82 6.71
N PRO A 172 -2.48 14.58 7.80
CA PRO A 172 -2.99 13.26 8.13
C PRO A 172 -3.82 12.65 6.99
N ALA A 173 -3.80 11.33 6.85
CA ALA A 173 -4.48 10.62 5.77
C ALA A 173 -5.99 10.91 5.69
N MET A 174 -6.66 11.20 6.81
CA MET A 174 -8.07 11.59 6.84
C MET A 174 -8.37 12.95 6.18
N GLN A 175 -7.37 13.81 6.00
CA GLN A 175 -7.52 15.13 5.36
C GLN A 175 -7.21 15.09 3.86
N LEU A 176 -6.84 13.93 3.33
CA LEU A 176 -6.49 13.76 1.92
C LEU A 176 -7.72 13.46 1.08
N SER A 177 -7.71 13.88 -0.19
CA SER A 177 -8.75 13.47 -1.14
C SER A 177 -8.70 11.97 -1.38
N GLY A 178 -9.82 11.36 -1.82
CA GLY A 178 -9.87 9.92 -2.11
C GLY A 178 -8.76 9.46 -3.08
N GLY A 179 -8.52 10.22 -4.15
CA GLY A 179 -7.43 9.92 -5.09
C GLY A 179 -6.03 10.11 -4.51
N MET A 180 -5.83 10.98 -3.51
CA MET A 180 -4.56 11.08 -2.78
C MET A 180 -4.38 9.87 -1.85
N ARG A 181 -5.40 9.48 -1.09
CA ARG A 181 -5.38 8.30 -0.21
C ARG A 181 -5.09 7.03 -1.01
N ARG A 182 -5.69 6.90 -2.19
CA ARG A 182 -5.42 5.81 -3.14
C ARG A 182 -3.95 5.72 -3.51
N ARG A 183 -3.34 6.85 -3.87
CA ARG A 183 -1.92 6.93 -4.23
C ARG A 183 -1.00 6.64 -3.05
N VAL A 184 -1.33 7.06 -1.84
CA VAL A 184 -0.57 6.69 -0.62
C VAL A 184 -0.63 5.18 -0.38
N SER A 185 -1.81 4.57 -0.51
CA SER A 185 -1.96 3.11 -0.32
C SER A 185 -1.18 2.32 -1.37
N LEU A 186 -1.20 2.78 -2.62
CA LEU A 186 -0.38 2.21 -3.70
C LEU A 186 1.11 2.34 -3.40
N ALA A 187 1.59 3.54 -3.03
CA ALA A 187 2.99 3.75 -2.69
C ALA A 187 3.43 2.85 -1.52
N ARG A 188 2.57 2.66 -0.51
CA ARG A 188 2.84 1.75 0.61
C ARG A 188 3.01 0.30 0.12
N ALA A 189 2.11 -0.19 -0.74
CA ALA A 189 2.23 -1.55 -1.30
C ALA A 189 3.48 -1.72 -2.18
N VAL A 190 3.84 -0.68 -2.94
CA VAL A 190 5.02 -0.68 -3.82
C VAL A 190 6.33 -0.58 -3.02
N ALA A 191 6.34 0.16 -1.93
CA ALA A 191 7.52 0.38 -1.09
C ALA A 191 7.94 -0.87 -0.31
N PHE A 192 7.00 -1.73 0.06
CA PHE A 192 7.30 -2.97 0.78
C PHE A 192 8.23 -3.88 -0.06
N PRO A 193 9.32 -4.43 0.52
CA PRO A 193 10.30 -5.26 -0.19
C PRO A 193 9.78 -6.69 -0.41
N SER A 194 8.83 -6.84 -1.33
CA SER A 194 8.24 -8.13 -1.78
C SER A 194 8.87 -8.64 -3.08
N LYS A 195 8.64 -9.91 -3.41
CA LYS A 195 8.90 -10.46 -4.76
C LYS A 195 7.74 -10.20 -5.72
N MET A 196 6.54 -10.08 -5.18
CA MET A 196 5.31 -9.88 -5.93
C MET A 196 4.48 -8.74 -5.35
N ILE A 197 3.85 -7.95 -6.22
CA ILE A 197 2.89 -6.90 -5.84
C ILE A 197 1.51 -7.29 -6.40
N VAL A 198 0.50 -7.22 -5.55
CA VAL A 198 -0.91 -7.39 -5.91
C VAL A 198 -1.63 -6.07 -5.72
N LEU A 199 -2.31 -5.57 -6.75
CA LEU A 199 -3.08 -4.33 -6.67
C LEU A 199 -4.54 -4.62 -7.04
N ASP A 200 -5.46 -4.36 -6.12
CA ASP A 200 -6.90 -4.53 -6.35
C ASP A 200 -7.54 -3.17 -6.67
N GLU A 201 -7.91 -2.94 -7.93
CA GLU A 201 -8.56 -1.73 -8.45
C GLU A 201 -7.73 -0.42 -8.32
N PRO A 202 -6.40 -0.40 -8.50
CA PRO A 202 -5.53 0.70 -8.06
C PRO A 202 -5.84 2.07 -8.69
N PHE A 203 -6.45 2.09 -9.88
CA PHE A 203 -6.68 3.31 -10.67
C PHE A 203 -8.09 3.88 -10.54
N THR A 204 -8.96 3.22 -9.77
CA THR A 204 -10.36 3.62 -9.64
C THR A 204 -10.48 4.99 -8.98
N GLY A 205 -11.27 5.88 -9.61
CA GLY A 205 -11.46 7.26 -9.16
C GLY A 205 -10.33 8.24 -9.50
N LEU A 206 -9.31 7.82 -10.27
CA LEU A 206 -8.26 8.72 -10.76
C LEU A 206 -8.59 9.25 -12.16
N ASP A 207 -8.27 10.52 -12.41
CA ASP A 207 -8.31 11.11 -13.75
C ASP A 207 -7.20 10.54 -14.64
N ALA A 208 -7.34 10.70 -15.96
CA ALA A 208 -6.44 10.10 -16.94
C ALA A 208 -4.97 10.55 -16.79
N ALA A 209 -4.71 11.81 -16.44
CA ALA A 209 -3.35 12.31 -16.28
C ALA A 209 -2.71 11.71 -15.02
N THR A 210 -3.45 11.69 -13.90
CA THR A 210 -2.99 11.07 -12.66
C THR A 210 -2.77 9.56 -12.82
N LYS A 211 -3.65 8.84 -13.53
CA LYS A 211 -3.46 7.41 -13.84
C LYS A 211 -2.12 7.16 -14.53
N ARG A 212 -1.78 7.97 -15.55
CA ARG A 212 -0.53 7.82 -16.29
C ARG A 212 0.69 8.02 -15.39
N THR A 213 0.70 9.08 -14.59
CA THR A 213 1.76 9.32 -13.60
C THR A 213 1.94 8.15 -12.63
N VAL A 214 0.83 7.57 -12.15
CA VAL A 214 0.86 6.43 -11.22
C VAL A 214 1.38 5.16 -11.91
N VAL A 215 0.99 4.91 -13.17
CA VAL A 215 1.51 3.77 -13.94
C VAL A 215 3.01 3.91 -14.20
N ASP A 216 3.47 5.08 -14.64
CA ASP A 216 4.89 5.35 -14.88
C ASP A 216 5.70 5.16 -13.58
N PHE A 217 5.16 5.63 -12.45
CA PHE A 217 5.73 5.37 -11.13
C PHE A 217 5.80 3.87 -10.80
N LEU A 218 4.68 3.16 -10.95
CA LEU A 218 4.57 1.75 -10.61
C LEU A 218 5.57 0.90 -11.42
N LEU A 219 5.60 1.07 -12.74
CA LEU A 219 6.48 0.32 -13.63
C LEU A 219 7.95 0.59 -13.33
N ALA A 220 8.33 1.83 -13.03
CA ALA A 220 9.69 2.18 -12.62
C ALA A 220 10.08 1.54 -11.28
N GLU A 221 9.13 1.35 -10.37
CA GLU A 221 9.37 0.73 -9.06
C GLU A 221 9.22 -0.80 -9.05
N LEU A 222 8.76 -1.44 -10.14
CA LEU A 222 8.67 -2.90 -10.18
C LEU A 222 10.04 -3.56 -10.00
N ARG A 223 11.09 -3.04 -10.65
CA ARG A 223 12.47 -3.54 -10.50
C ARG A 223 12.59 -5.07 -10.64
N GLY A 224 11.84 -5.66 -11.56
CA GLY A 224 11.82 -7.11 -11.82
C GLY A 224 10.88 -7.92 -10.93
N ARG A 225 10.08 -7.28 -10.06
CA ARG A 225 9.01 -7.93 -9.28
C ARG A 225 7.83 -8.30 -10.17
N THR A 226 7.18 -9.42 -9.87
CA THR A 226 5.93 -9.82 -10.51
C THR A 226 4.80 -8.90 -10.09
N LEU A 227 4.00 -8.40 -11.04
CA LEU A 227 2.85 -7.54 -10.78
C LEU A 227 1.55 -8.24 -11.20
N LEU A 228 0.61 -8.33 -10.28
CA LEU A 228 -0.77 -8.73 -10.55
C LEU A 228 -1.70 -7.56 -10.24
N VAL A 229 -2.43 -7.10 -11.24
CA VAL A 229 -3.43 -6.02 -11.07
C VAL A 229 -4.81 -6.55 -11.37
N ALA A 230 -5.72 -6.48 -10.39
CA ALA A 230 -7.14 -6.64 -10.65
C ALA A 230 -7.72 -5.31 -11.14
N THR A 231 -8.33 -5.34 -12.33
CA THR A 231 -9.04 -4.20 -12.91
C THR A 231 -10.20 -4.71 -13.77
N HIS A 232 -11.20 -3.84 -13.97
CA HIS A 232 -12.32 -4.08 -14.87
C HIS A 232 -12.19 -3.29 -16.19
N GLY A 233 -11.18 -2.43 -16.34
CA GLY A 233 -11.03 -1.55 -17.49
C GLY A 233 -9.92 -1.98 -18.44
N ASP A 234 -10.26 -2.18 -19.72
CA ASP A 234 -9.27 -2.48 -20.77
C ASP A 234 -8.19 -1.40 -20.90
N ALA A 235 -8.58 -0.14 -20.73
CA ALA A 235 -7.67 1.00 -20.78
C ALA A 235 -6.56 0.91 -19.71
N ASP A 236 -6.86 0.37 -18.52
CA ASP A 236 -5.85 0.23 -17.47
C ASP A 236 -4.85 -0.87 -17.82
N ALA A 237 -5.32 -1.98 -18.40
CA ALA A 237 -4.45 -3.07 -18.86
C ALA A 237 -3.54 -2.65 -20.02
N GLU A 238 -4.05 -1.82 -20.93
CA GLU A 238 -3.27 -1.22 -22.02
C GLU A 238 -2.22 -0.25 -21.49
N LEU A 239 -2.60 0.61 -20.54
CA LEU A 239 -1.69 1.57 -19.94
C LEU A 239 -0.53 0.86 -19.21
N LEU A 240 -0.81 -0.27 -18.57
CA LEU A 240 0.18 -1.12 -17.90
C LEU A 240 1.05 -1.94 -18.87
N GLY A 241 0.64 -2.11 -20.13
CA GLY A 241 1.28 -3.04 -21.06
C GLY A 241 1.24 -4.50 -20.57
N GLY A 242 0.27 -4.85 -19.73
CA GLY A 242 0.20 -6.14 -19.05
C GLY A 242 -0.52 -7.22 -19.86
N ARG A 243 -0.14 -8.49 -19.63
CA ARG A 243 -0.88 -9.63 -20.18
C ARG A 243 -2.25 -9.72 -19.50
N ARG A 244 -3.32 -9.78 -20.29
CA ARG A 244 -4.69 -9.92 -19.77
C ARG A 244 -5.00 -11.38 -19.46
N VAL A 245 -5.63 -11.62 -18.32
CA VAL A 245 -6.16 -12.93 -17.91
C VAL A 245 -7.56 -12.69 -17.36
N SER A 246 -8.57 -13.35 -17.92
CA SER A 246 -9.93 -13.31 -17.39
C SER A 246 -10.09 -14.36 -16.30
N LEU A 247 -10.62 -13.98 -15.13
CA LEU A 247 -10.87 -14.94 -14.06
C LEU A 247 -11.90 -16.01 -14.46
N ALA A 248 -12.87 -15.64 -15.31
CA ALA A 248 -13.87 -16.58 -15.81
C ALA A 248 -13.27 -17.63 -16.77
N ASP A 249 -12.17 -17.29 -17.45
CA ASP A 249 -11.55 -18.18 -18.44
C ASP A 249 -10.60 -19.19 -17.78
N VAL A 250 -10.06 -18.83 -16.62
CA VAL A 250 -9.13 -19.68 -15.85
C VAL A 250 -9.81 -20.42 -14.70
N SER A 251 -11.11 -20.19 -14.50
CA SER A 251 -11.96 -20.89 -13.56
C SER A 251 -12.85 -21.84 -14.34
N ALA A 252 -13.00 -23.08 -13.87
CA ALA A 252 -14.02 -23.97 -14.41
C ALA A 252 -15.42 -23.40 -14.14
N ALA A 253 -16.36 -23.67 -15.06
CA ALA A 253 -17.78 -23.32 -14.93
C ALA A 253 -18.41 -24.05 -13.73
#